data_AF-A0A7S3MFZ3-F1
#
_entry.id   AF-A0A7S3MFZ3-F1
#
_cell.length_a   1.000
_cell.length_b   1.000
_cell.length_c   1.000
_cell.angle_alpha   90.00
_cell.angle_beta   90.00
_cell.angle_gamma   90.00
#
_symmetry.space_group_name_H-M   'P 1'
#
loop_
_entity.id
_entity.type
_entity.pdbx_description
1 polymer ?
#
loop_
_entity_poly.entity_id
_entity_poly.type
_entity_poly.pdbx_seq_one_letter_code
_entity_poly.pdbx_strand_id
1 'polypeptide(L)'
;DKWKNVKIEDIEKEWDAQDDPLDVETEHDRLEKLRAARRPEFDINDPASLKRAYKKDPSTFGNGSGGAGTAMLFVDIYKRNAKPGKEKYTEYEINLLAKKWTSMLASGSVLVQIYNPSENNILINIDRGWQTKEVMKFIAQQREVKHLTLNNKKFTPKEYLQSVEDEEDEL
;
A
#
# COMPACT_ATOMS: atom_id res chain seq x y z
N ASP A 1 -34.14 57.28 -11.90
CA ASP A 1 -34.80 57.05 -10.58
C ASP A 1 -35.12 55.58 -10.29
N LYS A 2 -34.13 54.69 -10.22
CA LYS A 2 -34.33 53.29 -9.76
C LYS A 2 -33.58 52.95 -8.47
N TRP A 3 -32.95 53.94 -7.83
CA TRP A 3 -32.10 53.74 -6.65
C TRP A 3 -32.71 54.26 -5.34
N LYS A 4 -33.90 54.88 -5.37
CA LYS A 4 -34.54 55.47 -4.17
C LYS A 4 -35.38 54.49 -3.34
N ASN A 5 -35.54 53.25 -3.79
CA ASN A 5 -36.42 52.26 -3.15
C ASN A 5 -35.71 51.01 -2.63
N VAL A 6 -34.37 50.98 -2.63
CA VAL A 6 -33.65 49.87 -2.00
C VAL A 6 -33.54 50.18 -0.51
N LYS A 7 -34.27 49.44 0.32
CA LYS A 7 -34.16 49.54 1.77
C LYS A 7 -32.84 48.88 2.17
N ILE A 8 -32.04 49.59 2.96
CA ILE A 8 -30.73 49.10 3.44
C ILE A 8 -30.90 47.76 4.19
N GLU A 9 -32.03 47.59 4.87
CA GLU A 9 -32.45 46.36 5.57
C GLU A 9 -32.55 45.14 4.64
N ASP A 10 -32.89 45.31 3.36
CA ASP A 10 -32.97 44.20 2.40
C ASP A 10 -31.58 43.79 1.89
N ILE A 11 -30.62 44.73 1.88
CA ILE A 11 -29.22 44.46 1.53
C ILE A 11 -28.51 43.71 2.68
N GLU A 12 -28.70 44.14 3.94
CA GLU A 12 -28.12 43.43 5.10
C GLU A 12 -28.64 41.99 5.19
N LYS A 13 -29.89 41.76 4.82
CA LYS A 13 -30.50 40.42 4.79
C LYS A 13 -29.96 39.53 3.67
N GLU A 14 -29.57 40.11 2.52
CA GLU A 14 -28.88 39.37 1.45
C GLU A 14 -27.43 39.04 1.84
N TRP A 15 -26.77 39.87 2.65
CA TRP A 15 -25.43 39.59 3.18
C TRP A 15 -25.46 38.50 4.27
N ASP A 16 -26.43 38.55 5.20
CA ASP A 16 -26.63 37.50 6.22
C ASP A 16 -27.10 36.16 5.61
N ALA A 17 -27.73 36.18 4.42
CA ALA A 17 -28.20 34.98 3.74
C ALA A 17 -27.14 34.30 2.85
N GLN A 18 -25.95 34.91 2.70
CA GLN A 18 -24.86 34.40 1.88
C GLN A 18 -23.72 33.75 2.67
N ASP A 19 -23.79 33.77 4.00
CA ASP A 19 -23.00 32.89 4.86
C ASP A 19 -23.66 31.51 4.90
N ASP A 20 -23.55 30.78 3.79
CA ASP A 20 -23.91 29.37 3.73
C ASP A 20 -23.00 28.62 4.72
N PRO A 21 -23.53 27.97 5.78
CA PRO A 21 -22.71 27.24 6.75
C PRO A 21 -21.91 26.08 6.12
N LEU A 22 -22.14 25.80 4.83
CA LEU A 22 -21.37 24.87 4.00
C LEU A 22 -20.03 25.46 3.49
N ASP A 23 -19.85 26.78 3.43
CA ASP A 23 -18.64 27.42 2.87
C ASP A 23 -17.55 27.70 3.92
N VAL A 24 -17.83 27.37 5.19
CA VAL A 24 -16.87 27.42 6.32
C VAL A 24 -16.27 26.05 6.61
N GLU A 25 -16.48 25.04 5.76
CA GLU A 25 -15.65 23.84 5.79
C GLU A 25 -14.34 24.15 5.09
N THR A 26 -13.33 24.49 5.88
CA THR A 26 -11.96 24.60 5.37
C THR A 26 -11.58 23.29 4.68
N GLU A 27 -10.79 23.34 3.61
CA GLU A 27 -10.28 22.13 2.94
C GLU A 27 -9.63 21.15 3.94
N HIS A 28 -9.05 21.70 5.00
CA HIS A 28 -8.54 20.97 6.15
C HIS A 28 -9.60 20.13 6.88
N ASP A 29 -10.79 20.67 7.16
CA ASP A 29 -11.87 19.97 7.87
C ASP A 29 -12.48 18.86 7.02
N ARG A 30 -12.57 19.10 5.70
CA ARG A 30 -12.98 18.07 4.74
C ARG A 30 -11.97 16.93 4.66
N LEU A 31 -10.67 17.25 4.65
CA LEU A 31 -9.58 16.26 4.71
C LEU A 31 -9.56 15.52 6.05
N GLU A 32 -9.86 16.18 7.16
CA GLU A 32 -9.89 15.56 8.48
C GLU A 32 -11.09 14.62 8.64
N LYS A 33 -12.28 15.00 8.14
CA LYS A 33 -13.44 14.11 8.05
C LYS A 33 -13.18 12.91 7.15
N LEU A 34 -12.53 13.11 6.00
CA LEU A 34 -12.12 12.01 5.13
C LEU A 34 -11.11 11.09 5.82
N ARG A 35 -10.12 11.63 6.53
CA ARG A 35 -9.18 10.82 7.33
C ARG A 35 -9.87 10.09 8.47
N ALA A 36 -10.83 10.72 9.16
CA ALA A 36 -11.59 10.13 10.26
C ALA A 36 -12.49 8.99 9.76
N ALA A 37 -13.17 9.16 8.62
CA ALA A 37 -13.95 8.11 7.96
C ALA A 37 -13.06 6.98 7.41
N ARG A 38 -11.80 7.29 7.06
CA ARG A 38 -10.79 6.32 6.60
C ARG A 38 -10.03 5.64 7.74
N ARG A 39 -10.17 6.08 9.00
CA ARG A 39 -9.61 5.32 10.14
C ARG A 39 -10.41 4.03 10.24
N PRO A 40 -9.78 2.85 10.09
CA PRO A 40 -10.46 1.62 10.45
C PRO A 40 -10.89 1.77 11.91
N GLU A 41 -12.15 1.46 12.23
CA GLU A 41 -12.62 1.27 13.60
C GLU A 41 -11.84 0.09 14.19
N PHE A 42 -10.61 0.39 14.59
CA PHE A 42 -9.64 -0.56 15.07
C PHE A 42 -9.59 -0.40 16.57
N ASP A 43 -10.42 -1.18 17.24
CA ASP A 43 -10.28 -1.39 18.67
C ASP A 43 -9.19 -2.45 18.89
N ILE A 44 -8.05 -2.01 19.44
CA ILE A 44 -6.91 -2.88 19.80
C ILE A 44 -7.35 -3.96 20.80
N ASN A 45 -8.40 -3.71 21.57
CA ASN A 45 -8.90 -4.62 22.60
C ASN A 45 -9.96 -5.61 22.08
N ASP A 46 -10.48 -5.45 20.85
CA ASP A 46 -11.44 -6.37 20.25
C ASP A 46 -10.75 -7.37 19.28
N PRO A 47 -10.65 -8.66 19.65
CA PRO A 47 -10.04 -9.69 18.80
C PRO A 47 -10.82 -9.94 17.49
N ALA A 48 -12.10 -9.59 17.40
CA ALA A 48 -12.87 -9.72 16.16
C ALA A 48 -12.53 -8.62 15.14
N SER A 49 -12.18 -7.43 15.61
CA SER A 49 -11.75 -6.30 14.79
C SER A 49 -10.33 -6.51 14.22
N LEU A 50 -9.43 -7.09 15.02
CA LEU A 50 -8.11 -7.57 14.55
C LEU A 50 -8.23 -8.58 13.40
N LYS A 51 -9.14 -9.56 13.51
CA LYS A 51 -9.36 -10.56 12.45
C LYS A 51 -9.89 -9.94 11.16
N ARG A 52 -10.82 -8.97 11.26
CA ARG A 52 -11.37 -8.26 10.09
C ARG A 52 -10.30 -7.42 9.40
N ALA A 53 -9.51 -6.69 10.16
CA ALA A 53 -8.42 -5.86 9.63
C ALA A 53 -7.33 -6.72 8.97
N TYR A 54 -6.91 -7.84 9.59
CA TYR A 54 -5.96 -8.79 9.00
C TYR A 54 -6.49 -9.45 7.71
N LYS A 55 -7.80 -9.71 7.65
CA LYS A 55 -8.43 -10.27 6.44
C LYS A 55 -8.38 -9.27 5.29
N LYS A 56 -8.66 -7.98 5.57
CA LYS A 56 -8.68 -6.89 4.60
C LYS A 56 -7.29 -6.53 4.10
N ASP A 57 -6.33 -6.31 5.00
CA ASP A 57 -4.96 -5.97 4.63
C ASP A 57 -3.92 -6.74 5.50
N PRO A 58 -3.38 -7.85 4.99
CA PRO A 58 -2.35 -8.62 5.68
C PRO A 58 -1.04 -7.86 5.87
N SER A 59 -0.79 -6.80 5.08
CA SER A 59 0.45 -6.03 5.14
C SER A 59 0.44 -4.99 6.26
N THR A 60 -0.74 -4.64 6.79
CA THR A 60 -0.89 -3.70 7.90
C THR A 60 -0.42 -4.29 9.24
N PHE A 61 -0.44 -5.62 9.38
CA PHE A 61 -0.01 -6.32 10.58
C PHE A 61 1.26 -7.11 10.29
N GLY A 62 2.41 -6.46 10.44
CA GLY A 62 3.70 -7.16 10.48
C GLY A 62 3.72 -8.19 11.62
N ASN A 63 4.55 -9.22 11.50
CA ASN A 63 4.61 -10.34 12.46
C ASN A 63 5.26 -9.97 13.82
N GLY A 64 5.29 -8.69 14.17
CA GLY A 64 5.89 -8.15 15.38
C GLY A 64 4.88 -7.38 16.22
N SER A 65 4.87 -7.66 17.52
CA SER A 65 4.22 -6.87 18.56
C SER A 65 4.76 -5.42 18.55
N GLY A 66 4.03 -4.50 17.94
CA GLY A 66 4.32 -3.06 17.89
C GLY A 66 4.40 -2.53 16.46
N GLY A 67 3.86 -1.31 16.23
CA GLY A 67 3.58 -0.70 14.92
C GLY A 67 4.76 -0.44 13.95
N ALA A 68 5.85 -1.17 14.08
CA ALA A 68 6.98 -1.24 13.17
C ALA A 68 7.40 -2.72 12.96
N GLY A 69 6.43 -3.61 12.76
CA GLY A 69 6.70 -5.03 12.57
C GLY A 69 7.52 -5.29 11.31
N THR A 70 8.50 -6.19 11.40
CA THR A 70 9.18 -6.72 10.22
C THR A 70 8.22 -7.62 9.44
N ALA A 71 8.39 -7.68 8.12
CA ALA A 71 7.59 -8.53 7.24
C ALA A 71 8.51 -9.48 6.46
N MET A 72 8.10 -10.74 6.33
CA MET A 72 8.79 -11.73 5.51
C MET A 72 7.97 -12.03 4.27
N LEU A 73 8.59 -11.85 3.11
CA LEU A 73 7.99 -12.09 1.79
C LEU A 73 8.72 -13.25 1.12
N PHE A 74 7.98 -14.31 0.78
CA PHE A 74 8.49 -15.41 -0.03
C PHE A 74 8.16 -15.14 -1.50
N VAL A 75 9.16 -15.31 -2.36
CA VAL A 75 9.06 -15.03 -3.79
C VAL A 75 9.43 -16.29 -4.56
N ASP A 76 8.46 -16.88 -5.24
CA ASP A 76 8.68 -17.97 -6.19
C ASP A 76 9.16 -17.35 -7.51
N ILE A 77 10.35 -17.70 -7.99
CA ILE A 77 10.91 -17.21 -9.25
C ILE A 77 10.96 -18.31 -10.32
N TYR A 78 10.97 -17.89 -11.59
CA TYR A 78 11.13 -18.78 -12.74
C TYR A 78 11.98 -18.15 -13.84
N LYS A 79 12.64 -18.99 -14.63
CA LYS A 79 13.52 -18.54 -15.72
C LYS A 79 12.73 -18.50 -17.03
N ARG A 80 12.31 -17.28 -17.43
CA ARG A 80 11.38 -17.05 -18.55
C ARG A 80 11.84 -17.57 -19.93
N ASN A 81 13.15 -17.73 -20.14
CA ASN A 81 13.74 -18.21 -21.40
C ASN A 81 14.62 -19.46 -21.20
N ALA A 82 14.27 -20.29 -20.22
CA ALA A 82 14.97 -21.55 -20.01
C ALA A 82 14.84 -22.47 -21.23
N LYS A 83 15.96 -23.02 -21.69
CA LYS A 83 15.93 -24.21 -22.55
C LYS A 83 15.31 -25.36 -21.75
N PRO A 84 14.60 -26.30 -22.39
CA PRO A 84 14.07 -27.48 -21.70
C PRO A 84 15.21 -28.16 -20.91
N GLY A 85 15.01 -28.34 -19.60
CA GLY A 85 16.02 -28.87 -18.65
C GLY A 85 16.90 -27.82 -17.94
N LYS A 86 16.79 -26.53 -18.25
CA LYS A 86 17.47 -25.41 -17.54
C LYS A 86 16.47 -24.42 -16.94
N GLU A 87 15.37 -24.94 -16.42
CA GLU A 87 14.26 -24.15 -15.87
C GLU A 87 14.58 -23.48 -14.53
N LYS A 88 15.64 -23.95 -13.88
CA LYS A 88 16.09 -23.47 -12.59
C LYS A 88 17.22 -22.47 -12.71
N TYR A 89 17.26 -21.51 -11.80
CA TYR A 89 18.40 -20.63 -11.67
C TYR A 89 19.56 -21.35 -11.00
N THR A 90 20.79 -20.98 -11.40
CA THR A 90 21.97 -21.37 -10.63
C THR A 90 22.08 -20.48 -9.40
N GLU A 91 22.73 -20.95 -8.34
CA GLU A 91 22.98 -20.15 -7.13
C GLU A 91 23.63 -18.80 -7.45
N TYR A 92 24.57 -18.78 -8.39
CA TYR A 92 25.21 -17.55 -8.88
C TYR A 92 24.20 -16.58 -9.52
N GLU A 93 23.29 -17.06 -10.36
CA GLU A 93 22.27 -16.23 -11.01
C GLU A 93 21.28 -15.65 -10.00
N ILE A 94 20.88 -16.44 -8.99
CA ILE A 94 19.98 -15.97 -7.92
C ILE A 94 20.69 -14.93 -7.07
N ASN A 95 21.96 -15.15 -6.70
CA ASN A 95 22.75 -14.16 -5.97
C ASN A 95 22.90 -12.86 -6.76
N LEU A 96 23.06 -12.93 -8.08
CA LEU A 96 23.09 -11.75 -8.94
C LEU A 96 21.73 -11.03 -8.98
N LEU A 97 20.63 -11.79 -9.08
CA LEU A 97 19.27 -11.26 -9.07
C LEU A 97 18.95 -10.58 -7.73
N ALA A 98 19.28 -11.23 -6.61
CA ALA A 98 19.13 -10.69 -5.27
C ALA A 98 19.91 -9.38 -5.11
N LYS A 99 21.19 -9.34 -5.51
CA LYS A 99 21.99 -8.10 -5.50
C LYS A 99 21.37 -6.98 -6.34
N LYS A 100 20.83 -7.32 -7.52
CA LYS A 100 20.13 -6.36 -8.39
C LYS A 100 18.89 -5.80 -7.69
N TRP A 101 18.05 -6.66 -7.12
CA TRP A 101 16.85 -6.24 -6.40
C TRP A 101 17.17 -5.40 -5.15
N THR A 102 18.14 -5.81 -4.35
CA THR A 102 18.62 -5.02 -3.20
C THR A 102 19.11 -3.65 -3.63
N SER A 103 19.88 -3.56 -4.73
CA SER A 103 20.39 -2.28 -5.23
C SER A 103 19.26 -1.38 -5.74
N MET A 104 18.27 -1.93 -6.43
CA MET A 104 17.11 -1.18 -6.91
C MET A 104 16.24 -0.68 -5.75
N LEU A 105 15.97 -1.51 -4.75
CA LEU A 105 15.20 -1.11 -3.56
C LEU A 105 15.96 -0.08 -2.72
N ALA A 106 17.26 -0.25 -2.54
CA ALA A 106 18.11 0.71 -1.84
C ALA A 106 18.12 2.08 -2.53
N SER A 107 18.07 2.13 -3.87
CA SER A 107 17.95 3.40 -4.61
C SER A 107 16.66 4.17 -4.29
N GLY A 108 15.60 3.46 -3.90
CA GLY A 108 14.35 4.04 -3.40
C GLY A 108 14.31 4.26 -1.88
N SER A 109 15.45 4.19 -1.19
CA SER A 109 15.53 4.24 0.29
C SER A 109 14.75 3.12 1.01
N VAL A 110 14.50 2.01 0.32
CA VAL A 110 13.86 0.82 0.87
C VAL A 110 14.95 -0.19 1.21
N LEU A 111 15.16 -0.43 2.50
CA LEU A 111 16.18 -1.35 3.00
C LEU A 111 15.55 -2.72 3.23
N VAL A 112 16.07 -3.72 2.53
CA VAL A 112 15.64 -5.11 2.65
C VAL A 112 16.83 -6.04 2.73
N GLN A 113 16.64 -7.17 3.41
CA GLN A 113 17.60 -8.26 3.44
C GLN A 113 17.05 -9.41 2.59
N ILE A 114 17.83 -9.85 1.60
CA ILE A 114 17.41 -10.90 0.65
C ILE A 114 18.24 -12.16 0.91
N TYR A 115 17.54 -13.27 1.13
CA TYR A 115 18.10 -14.60 1.35
C TYR A 115 17.67 -15.56 0.25
N ASN A 116 18.52 -16.53 -0.06
CA ASN A 116 18.32 -17.49 -1.15
C ASN A 116 18.27 -18.92 -0.59
N PRO A 117 17.12 -19.36 -0.04
CA PRO A 117 17.01 -20.70 0.56
C PRO A 117 16.99 -21.84 -0.48
N SER A 118 16.66 -21.57 -1.74
CA SER A 118 16.55 -22.59 -2.78
C SER A 118 16.74 -22.01 -4.19
N GLU A 119 16.86 -22.88 -5.19
CA GLU A 119 17.11 -22.56 -6.61
C GLU A 119 15.98 -21.74 -7.28
N ASN A 120 14.78 -21.77 -6.71
CA ASN A 120 13.60 -21.10 -7.28
C ASN A 120 12.88 -20.19 -6.27
N ASN A 121 13.42 -20.03 -5.06
CA ASN A 121 12.76 -19.29 -4.00
C ASN A 121 13.71 -18.24 -3.44
N ILE A 122 13.21 -17.02 -3.32
CA ILE A 122 13.87 -15.90 -2.65
C ILE A 122 13.04 -15.55 -1.42
N LEU A 123 13.71 -15.35 -0.29
CA LEU A 123 13.11 -14.83 0.93
C LEU A 123 13.58 -13.40 1.14
N ILE A 124 12.64 -12.47 1.28
CA ILE A 124 12.91 -11.05 1.50
C ILE A 124 12.42 -10.70 2.90
N ASN A 125 13.34 -10.29 3.76
CA ASN A 125 13.03 -9.70 5.06
C ASN A 125 12.98 -8.17 4.91
N ILE A 126 11.86 -7.59 5.33
CA ILE A 126 11.54 -6.18 5.23
C ILE A 126 11.59 -5.62 6.65
N ASP A 127 12.57 -4.78 6.92
CA ASP A 127 12.84 -4.27 8.27
C ASP A 127 11.71 -3.33 8.76
N ARG A 128 11.04 -2.65 7.84
CA ARG A 128 9.99 -1.67 8.14
C ARG A 128 8.67 -2.09 7.52
N GLY A 129 7.71 -2.49 8.35
CA GLY A 129 6.40 -3.00 7.89
C GLY A 129 5.65 -2.06 6.94
N TRP A 130 5.77 -0.74 7.11
CA TRP A 130 5.15 0.24 6.21
C TRP A 130 5.71 0.22 4.78
N GLN A 131 6.95 -0.27 4.59
CA GLN A 131 7.55 -0.44 3.27
C GLN A 131 7.07 -1.71 2.56
N THR A 132 6.28 -2.57 3.23
CA THR A 132 5.86 -3.87 2.68
C THR A 132 5.09 -3.72 1.38
N LYS A 133 4.16 -2.75 1.30
CA LYS A 133 3.38 -2.50 0.08
C LYS A 133 4.27 -2.09 -1.09
N GLU A 134 5.21 -1.18 -0.86
CA GLU A 134 6.16 -0.71 -1.89
C GLU A 134 7.07 -1.85 -2.37
N VAL A 135 7.60 -2.66 -1.44
CA VAL A 135 8.41 -3.84 -1.77
C VAL A 135 7.58 -4.83 -2.59
N MET A 136 6.37 -5.16 -2.15
CA MET A 136 5.51 -6.08 -2.90
C MET A 136 5.16 -5.57 -4.30
N LYS A 137 4.84 -4.28 -4.45
CA LYS A 137 4.57 -3.63 -5.75
C LYS A 137 5.79 -3.74 -6.66
N PHE A 138 6.97 -3.41 -6.15
CA PHE A 138 8.23 -3.54 -6.90
C PHE A 138 8.50 -4.98 -7.32
N ILE A 139 8.37 -5.95 -6.43
CA ILE A 139 8.64 -7.36 -6.74
C ILE A 139 7.60 -7.90 -7.74
N ALA A 140 6.32 -7.54 -7.61
CA ALA A 140 5.28 -7.93 -8.56
C ALA A 140 5.54 -7.42 -9.99
N GLN A 141 6.24 -6.30 -10.15
CA GLN A 141 6.62 -5.77 -11.46
C GLN A 141 7.80 -6.53 -12.11
N GLN A 142 8.53 -7.36 -11.36
CA GLN A 142 9.68 -8.10 -11.90
C GLN A 142 9.22 -9.28 -12.76
N ARG A 143 9.87 -9.45 -13.92
CA ARG A 143 9.46 -10.45 -14.93
C ARG A 143 9.74 -11.88 -14.50
N GLU A 144 10.69 -12.05 -13.59
CA GLU A 144 11.19 -13.31 -13.06
C GLU A 144 10.27 -13.91 -11.98
N VAL A 145 9.28 -13.14 -11.50
CA VAL A 145 8.43 -13.52 -10.37
C VAL A 145 7.21 -14.29 -10.84
N LYS A 146 7.00 -15.47 -10.25
CA LYS A 146 5.85 -16.35 -10.48
C LYS A 146 4.75 -16.08 -9.46
N HIS A 147 5.12 -16.06 -8.18
CA HIS A 147 4.20 -15.84 -7.07
C HIS A 147 4.88 -15.13 -5.91
N LEU A 148 4.06 -14.48 -5.10
CA LEU A 148 4.43 -13.79 -3.88
C LEU A 148 3.64 -14.43 -2.74
N THR A 149 4.27 -14.74 -1.61
CA THR A 149 3.57 -15.19 -0.42
C THR A 149 3.91 -14.29 0.74
N LEU A 150 2.89 -13.63 1.28
CA LEU A 150 2.97 -12.81 2.49
C LEU A 150 1.95 -13.36 3.49
N ASN A 151 2.37 -13.62 4.73
CA ASN A 151 1.45 -13.94 5.83
C ASN A 151 0.49 -15.12 5.50
N ASN A 152 1.03 -16.19 4.90
CA ASN A 152 0.32 -17.37 4.40
C ASN A 152 -0.68 -17.14 3.26
N LYS A 153 -0.77 -15.92 2.71
CA LYS A 153 -1.54 -15.64 1.49
C LYS A 153 -0.61 -15.61 0.29
N LYS A 154 -0.98 -16.36 -0.74
CA LYS A 154 -0.26 -16.45 -2.01
C LYS A 154 -0.97 -15.55 -3.03
N PHE A 155 -0.19 -14.76 -3.74
CA PHE A 155 -0.64 -13.82 -4.77
C PHE A 155 0.14 -14.08 -6.07
N THR A 156 -0.54 -14.03 -7.20
CA THR A 156 0.15 -13.84 -8.48
C THR A 156 0.49 -12.36 -8.66
N PRO A 157 1.54 -12.02 -9.44
CA PRO A 157 1.87 -10.63 -9.75
C PRO A 157 0.71 -9.84 -10.34
N LYS A 158 -0.09 -10.46 -11.21
CA LYS A 158 -1.25 -9.81 -11.85
C LYS A 158 -2.35 -9.50 -10.83
N GLU A 159 -2.73 -10.47 -10.01
CA GLU A 159 -3.75 -10.28 -8.99
C GLU A 159 -3.34 -9.19 -7.99
N TYR A 160 -2.06 -9.17 -7.59
CA TYR A 160 -1.58 -8.16 -6.66
C TYR A 160 -1.58 -6.75 -7.29
N LEU A 161 -1.08 -6.61 -8.51
CA LEU A 161 -1.06 -5.30 -9.19
C LEU A 161 -2.48 -4.76 -9.42
N GLN A 162 -3.42 -5.62 -9.82
CA GLN A 162 -4.82 -5.23 -9.94
C GLN A 162 -5.39 -4.73 -8.60
N SER A 163 -5.12 -5.44 -7.49
CA SER A 163 -5.62 -5.01 -6.18
C SER A 163 -5.04 -3.66 -5.72
N VAL A 164 -3.84 -3.31 -6.18
CA VAL A 164 -3.23 -2.01 -5.87
C VAL A 164 -3.82 -0.90 -6.76
N GLU A 165 -4.10 -1.19 -8.03
CA GLU A 165 -4.77 -0.24 -8.95
C GLU A 165 -6.20 0.05 -8.48
N ASP A 166 -6.96 -0.98 -8.10
CA ASP A 166 -8.32 -0.83 -7.58
C ASP A 166 -8.33 0.01 -6.28
N GLU A 167 -7.31 -0.12 -5.42
CA GLU A 167 -7.12 0.73 -4.23
C GLU A 167 -6.77 2.19 -4.59
N GLU A 168 -6.04 2.43 -5.69
CA GLU A 168 -5.64 3.76 -6.14
C GLU A 168 -6.78 4.53 -6.83
N ASP A 169 -7.66 3.84 -7.57
CA ASP A 169 -8.82 4.44 -8.27
C ASP A 169 -10.00 4.78 -7.32
N GLU A 170 -10.05 4.16 -6.13
CA GLU A 170 -11.04 4.46 -5.09
C GLU A 170 -10.66 5.66 -4.19
N LEU A 171 -9.47 6.25 -4.38
CA LEU A 171 -8.92 7.33 -3.53
C LEU A 171 -9.33 8.74 -3.93
#